data_AF-A0A0N4Z7S1-F1
#
_entry.id   AF-A0A0N4Z7S1-F1
#
_cell.length_a   1.000
_cell.length_b   1.000
_cell.length_c   1.000
_cell.angle_alpha   90.00
_cell.angle_beta   90.00
_cell.angle_gamma   90.00
#
_symmetry.space_group_name_H-M   'P 1'
#
loop_
_entity.id
_entity.type
_entity.pdbx_description
1 polymer ?
#
loop_
_entity_poly.entity_id
_entity_poly.type
_entity_poly.pdbx_seq_one_letter_code
_entity_poly.pdbx_strand_id
1 'polypeptide(L)'
;MLSRGTLFLFERMILVTKERNECFVCKDCIVTTDLMLNELIVDNPLAFQVSSFQNPKDNYIFIAKSKEIKSEWMKKIKETIYNHYAKDIPQRSKELLMNMTSNIMDRYSNDQISDSTTDDHKKSIASILNNKNLKPKEK
;
A
#
# COMPACT_ATOMS: atom_id res chain seq x y z
N MET A 1 -33.67 -19.06 -1.97
CA MET A 1 -32.69 -19.69 -2.88
C MET A 1 -31.59 -18.66 -3.16
N LEU A 2 -30.49 -18.68 -2.41
CA LEU A 2 -29.36 -17.78 -2.66
C LEU A 2 -28.78 -18.13 -4.03
N SER A 3 -28.87 -17.21 -4.99
CA SER A 3 -28.31 -17.45 -6.33
C SER A 3 -26.80 -17.59 -6.23
N ARG A 4 -26.24 -18.65 -6.81
CA ARG A 4 -24.79 -18.83 -6.93
C ARG A 4 -24.20 -17.66 -7.74
N GLY A 5 -23.32 -16.91 -7.10
CA GLY A 5 -22.55 -15.83 -7.73
C GLY A 5 -21.09 -16.25 -7.83
N THR A 6 -20.44 -15.85 -8.91
CA THR A 6 -19.02 -16.12 -9.16
C THR A 6 -18.25 -14.81 -9.20
N LEU A 7 -17.08 -14.81 -8.57
CA LEU A 7 -16.18 -13.67 -8.51
C LEU A 7 -14.99 -13.92 -9.42
N PHE A 8 -14.64 -12.94 -10.25
CA PHE A 8 -13.43 -12.98 -11.07
C PHE A 8 -12.53 -11.82 -10.70
N LEU A 9 -11.29 -12.10 -10.31
CA LEU A 9 -10.29 -11.09 -9.98
C LEU A 9 -9.36 -10.87 -11.17
N PHE A 10 -9.29 -9.63 -11.64
CA PHE A 10 -8.34 -9.18 -12.65
C PHE A 10 -7.35 -8.20 -12.04
N GLU A 11 -6.29 -7.84 -12.78
CA GLU A 11 -5.25 -6.92 -12.27
C GLU A 11 -5.76 -5.53 -11.87
N ARG A 12 -6.87 -5.07 -12.45
CA ARG A 12 -7.38 -3.70 -12.28
C ARG A 12 -8.86 -3.62 -11.89
N MET A 13 -9.53 -4.77 -11.76
CA MET A 13 -10.94 -4.82 -11.42
C MET A 13 -11.34 -6.17 -10.86
N ILE A 14 -12.46 -6.20 -10.15
CA ILE A 14 -13.12 -7.41 -9.71
C ILE A 14 -14.54 -7.46 -10.30
N LEU A 15 -14.89 -8.59 -10.92
CA LEU A 15 -16.16 -8.78 -11.59
C LEU A 15 -17.08 -9.64 -10.73
N VAL A 16 -18.25 -9.10 -10.42
CA VAL A 16 -19.32 -9.82 -9.75
C VAL A 16 -20.27 -10.35 -10.80
N THR A 17 -20.42 -11.67 -10.85
CA THR A 17 -21.28 -12.31 -11.84
C THR A 17 -22.34 -13.18 -11.19
N LYS A 18 -23.40 -13.45 -11.94
CA LYS A 18 -24.41 -14.44 -11.60
C LYS A 18 -24.48 -15.47 -12.72
N GLU A 19 -24.44 -16.73 -12.35
CA GLU A 19 -24.63 -17.83 -13.28
C GLU A 19 -26.09 -17.86 -13.76
N ARG A 20 -26.28 -17.93 -15.08
CA ARG A 20 -27.57 -18.12 -15.74
C ARG A 20 -27.39 -19.15 -16.83
N ASN A 21 -28.02 -20.31 -16.66
CA ASN A 21 -27.85 -21.46 -17.54
C ASN A 21 -26.37 -21.85 -17.62
N GLU A 22 -25.75 -21.74 -18.81
CA GLU A 22 -24.32 -22.03 -19.05
C GLU A 22 -23.49 -20.75 -19.29
N CYS A 23 -24.00 -19.59 -18.90
CA CYS A 23 -23.34 -18.30 -19.09
C CYS A 23 -23.23 -17.52 -17.78
N PHE A 24 -22.18 -16.70 -17.66
CA PHE A 24 -22.05 -15.73 -16.58
C PHE A 24 -22.60 -14.38 -17.02
N VAL A 25 -23.60 -13.87 -16.30
CA VAL A 25 -24.10 -12.51 -16.48
C VAL A 25 -23.35 -11.61 -15.50
N CYS A 26 -22.63 -10.63 -16.04
CA CYS A 26 -22.02 -9.58 -15.24
C CYS A 26 -23.11 -8.78 -14.53
N LYS A 27 -23.03 -8.71 -13.20
CA LYS A 27 -23.88 -7.87 -12.38
C LYS A 27 -23.22 -6.53 -12.10
N ASP A 28 -21.93 -6.58 -11.80
CA ASP A 28 -21.18 -5.40 -11.39
C ASP A 28 -19.68 -5.59 -11.64
N CYS A 29 -18.98 -4.47 -11.71
CA CYS A 29 -17.54 -4.40 -11.89
C CYS A 29 -17.00 -3.29 -10.98
N ILE A 30 -16.12 -3.67 -10.06
CA ILE A 30 -15.48 -2.72 -9.12
C ILE A 30 -14.01 -2.59 -9.52
N VAL A 31 -13.58 -1.39 -9.87
CA VAL A 31 -12.17 -1.09 -10.18
C VAL A 31 -11.32 -1.17 -8.90
N THR A 32 -10.07 -1.61 -9.02
CA THR A 32 -9.20 -1.84 -7.84
C THR A 32 -8.87 -0.57 -7.06
N THR A 33 -8.89 0.60 -7.71
CA THR A 33 -8.76 1.92 -7.05
C THR A 33 -9.87 2.18 -6.05
N ASP A 34 -11.08 1.70 -6.36
CA ASP A 34 -12.30 1.98 -5.64
C ASP A 34 -12.77 0.77 -4.83
N LEU A 35 -11.97 -0.31 -4.78
CA LEU A 35 -12.32 -1.57 -4.15
C LEU A 35 -12.10 -1.53 -2.63
N MET A 36 -13.18 -1.76 -1.89
CA MET A 36 -13.17 -2.02 -0.46
C MET A 36 -13.29 -3.52 -0.17
N LEU A 37 -12.50 -4.01 0.78
CA LEU A 37 -12.56 -5.39 1.27
C LEU A 37 -12.83 -5.41 2.78
N ASN A 38 -13.90 -6.07 3.19
CA ASN A 38 -14.15 -6.43 4.58
C ASN A 38 -13.93 -7.94 4.78
N GLU A 39 -12.91 -8.28 5.54
CA GLU A 39 -12.45 -9.66 5.76
C GLU A 39 -13.23 -10.41 6.83
N LEU A 40 -13.93 -9.68 7.71
CA LEU A 40 -14.56 -10.24 8.89
C LEU A 40 -16.07 -9.95 8.84
N ILE A 41 -16.83 -11.03 8.76
CA ILE A 41 -18.27 -11.03 8.93
C ILE A 41 -18.54 -11.85 10.18
N VAL A 42 -19.00 -11.18 11.24
CA VAL A 42 -19.13 -11.76 12.59
C VAL A 42 -19.96 -13.05 12.57
N ASP A 43 -21.04 -13.05 11.79
CA ASP A 43 -21.96 -14.19 11.69
C ASP A 43 -21.45 -15.32 10.78
N ASN A 44 -20.40 -15.06 9.98
CA ASN A 44 -19.90 -16.04 9.03
C ASN A 44 -18.36 -15.93 8.82
N PRO A 45 -17.57 -16.76 9.52
CA PRO A 45 -16.11 -16.75 9.41
C PRO A 45 -15.55 -17.10 8.03
N LEU A 46 -16.35 -17.76 7.17
CA LEU A 46 -15.97 -18.09 5.79
C LEU A 46 -16.41 -17.01 4.79
N ALA A 47 -17.16 -16.01 5.25
CA ALA A 47 -17.60 -14.91 4.41
C ALA A 47 -16.59 -13.76 4.40
N PHE A 48 -16.49 -13.10 3.26
CA PHE A 48 -15.87 -11.80 3.10
C PHE A 48 -16.79 -10.92 2.25
N GLN A 49 -16.62 -9.60 2.35
CA GLN A 49 -17.44 -8.63 1.64
C GLN A 49 -16.56 -7.74 0.78
N VAL A 50 -17.05 -7.44 -0.43
CA VAL A 50 -16.46 -6.44 -1.33
C VAL A 50 -17.48 -5.37 -1.65
N SER A 51 -17.02 -4.13 -1.81
CA SER A 51 -17.86 -2.98 -2.19
C SER A 51 -17.02 -1.89 -2.86
N SER A 52 -17.68 -0.87 -3.40
CA SER A 52 -17.05 0.34 -3.93
C SER A 52 -16.95 1.43 -2.86
N PHE A 53 -15.89 2.27 -2.85
CA PHE A 53 -15.85 3.45 -1.96
C PHE A 53 -16.86 4.51 -2.40
N GLN A 54 -17.10 4.69 -3.70
CA GLN A 54 -18.11 5.63 -4.19
C GLN A 54 -19.53 5.18 -3.85
N ASN A 55 -19.79 3.86 -3.92
CA ASN A 55 -21.11 3.28 -3.69
C ASN A 55 -21.05 2.15 -2.63
N PRO A 56 -20.86 2.48 -1.34
CA PRO A 56 -20.76 1.47 -0.27
C PRO A 56 -22.08 0.72 -0.02
N LYS A 57 -23.21 1.25 -0.51
CA LYS A 57 -24.52 0.58 -0.48
C LYS A 57 -24.55 -0.67 -1.37
N ASP A 58 -23.75 -0.69 -2.43
CA ASP A 58 -23.60 -1.82 -3.33
C ASP A 58 -22.46 -2.70 -2.80
N ASN A 59 -22.83 -3.63 -1.92
CA ASN A 59 -21.91 -4.58 -1.32
C ASN A 59 -22.28 -6.02 -1.64
N TYR A 60 -21.25 -6.85 -1.74
CA TYR A 60 -21.36 -8.24 -2.13
C TYR A 60 -20.68 -9.13 -1.10
N ILE A 61 -21.45 -10.00 -0.47
CA ILE A 61 -20.94 -10.98 0.49
C ILE A 61 -20.71 -12.31 -0.22
N PHE A 62 -19.49 -12.83 -0.13
CA PHE A 62 -19.07 -14.09 -0.71
C PHE A 62 -18.69 -15.07 0.39
N ILE A 63 -19.24 -16.28 0.33
CA ILE A 63 -18.93 -17.36 1.27
C ILE A 63 -17.97 -18.32 0.58
N ALA A 64 -16.74 -18.42 1.12
CA ALA A 64 -15.75 -19.34 0.60
C ALA A 64 -16.06 -20.79 0.99
N LYS A 65 -15.55 -21.75 0.20
CA LYS A 65 -15.69 -23.19 0.48
C LYS A 65 -14.87 -23.64 1.70
N SER A 66 -13.77 -22.94 2.01
CA SER A 66 -12.91 -23.21 3.15
C SER A 66 -12.17 -21.94 3.59
N LYS A 67 -11.53 -21.99 4.77
CA LYS A 67 -10.76 -20.87 5.32
C LYS A 67 -9.53 -20.56 4.46
N GLU A 68 -8.92 -21.59 3.88
CA GLU A 68 -7.77 -21.49 2.98
C GLU A 68 -8.16 -20.73 1.71
N ILE A 69 -9.29 -21.10 1.10
CA ILE A 69 -9.82 -20.40 -0.08
C ILE A 69 -10.14 -18.94 0.25
N LYS A 70 -10.77 -18.69 1.40
CA LYS A 70 -11.02 -17.31 1.87
C LYS A 70 -9.71 -16.54 2.00
N SER A 71 -8.71 -17.12 2.65
CA SER A 71 -7.39 -16.52 2.88
C SER A 71 -6.69 -16.18 1.56
N GLU A 72 -6.72 -17.09 0.59
CA GLU A 72 -6.16 -16.88 -0.74
C GLU A 72 -6.87 -15.72 -1.47
N TRP A 73 -8.20 -15.69 -1.44
CA TRP A 73 -8.98 -14.59 -2.01
C TRP A 73 -8.62 -13.24 -1.37
N MET A 74 -8.60 -13.17 -0.04
CA MET A 74 -8.26 -11.93 0.67
C MET A 74 -6.83 -11.48 0.35
N LYS A 75 -5.87 -12.41 0.34
CA LYS A 75 -4.48 -12.14 -0.03
C LYS A 75 -4.39 -11.60 -1.46
N LYS A 76 -5.04 -12.26 -2.42
CA LYS A 76 -4.98 -11.85 -3.84
C LYS A 76 -5.63 -10.50 -4.09
N ILE A 77 -6.76 -10.22 -3.44
CA ILE A 77 -7.42 -8.91 -3.53
C ILE A 77 -6.49 -7.82 -2.98
N LYS A 78 -5.90 -8.02 -1.80
CA LYS A 78 -4.94 -7.08 -1.21
C LYS A 78 -3.71 -6.86 -2.09
N GLU A 79 -3.12 -7.93 -2.61
CA GLU A 79 -2.00 -7.87 -3.56
C GLU A 79 -2.38 -7.05 -4.79
N THR A 80 -3.59 -7.25 -5.32
CA THR A 80 -4.06 -6.54 -6.51
C THR A 80 -4.25 -5.05 -6.24
N ILE A 81 -4.90 -4.69 -5.13
CA ILE A 81 -5.06 -3.30 -4.70
C ILE A 81 -3.69 -2.65 -4.50
N TYR A 82 -2.78 -3.31 -3.78
CA TYR A 82 -1.42 -2.80 -3.53
C TYR A 82 -0.63 -2.63 -4.84
N ASN A 83 -0.64 -3.64 -5.70
CA ASN A 83 0.09 -3.60 -6.98
C ASN A 83 -0.45 -2.52 -7.90
N HIS A 84 -1.75 -2.24 -7.86
CA HIS A 84 -2.33 -1.13 -8.58
C HIS A 84 -1.71 0.20 -8.13
N TYR A 85 -1.67 0.48 -6.82
CA TYR A 85 -1.03 1.67 -6.27
C TYR A 85 0.48 1.74 -6.54
N ALA A 86 1.18 0.60 -6.53
CA ALA A 86 2.61 0.52 -6.79
C ALA A 86 2.97 0.72 -8.28
N LYS A 87 2.07 0.34 -9.20
CA LYS A 87 2.23 0.61 -10.65
C LYS A 87 2.06 2.11 -10.95
N ASP A 88 1.22 2.79 -10.18
CA ASP A 88 0.92 4.22 -10.29
C ASP A 88 1.89 5.13 -9.50
N ILE A 89 3.16 4.72 -9.30
CA ILE A 89 4.19 5.69 -8.86
C ILE A 89 4.20 6.82 -9.90
N PRO A 90 3.78 8.04 -9.55
CA PRO A 90 3.67 9.13 -10.51
C PRO A 90 5.02 9.34 -11.19
N GLN A 91 5.03 9.62 -12.49
CA GLN A 91 6.27 9.87 -13.25
C GLN A 91 7.16 10.91 -12.53
N ARG A 92 6.54 11.92 -11.92
CA ARG A 92 7.19 12.93 -11.09
C ARG A 92 7.93 12.35 -9.89
N SER A 93 7.39 11.32 -9.24
CA SER A 93 8.05 10.62 -8.13
C SER A 93 9.22 9.75 -8.62
N LYS A 94 9.09 9.14 -9.80
CA LYS A 94 10.21 8.43 -10.46
C LYS A 94 11.33 9.40 -10.82
N GLU A 95 11.00 10.53 -11.44
CA GLU A 95 11.93 11.61 -11.79
C GLU A 95 12.62 12.20 -10.55
N LEU A 96 11.88 12.47 -9.46
CA LEU A 96 12.47 12.95 -8.21
C LEU A 96 13.44 11.93 -7.59
N LEU A 97 13.07 10.65 -7.56
CA LEU A 97 13.95 9.58 -7.07
C LEU A 97 15.21 9.46 -7.95
N MET A 98 15.06 9.57 -9.27
CA MET A 98 16.16 9.51 -10.24
C MET A 98 17.09 10.73 -10.11
N ASN A 99 16.54 11.94 -9.99
CA ASN A 99 17.31 13.17 -9.82
C ASN A 99 18.04 13.23 -8.47
N MET A 100 17.43 12.66 -7.42
CA MET A 100 18.04 12.57 -6.09
C MET A 100 19.17 11.54 -6.07
N THR A 101 19.01 10.39 -6.74
CA THR A 101 20.07 9.37 -6.85
C THR A 101 21.23 9.82 -7.73
N SER A 102 20.99 10.56 -8.83
CA SER A 102 22.06 11.20 -9.61
C SER A 102 22.84 12.21 -8.77
N ASN A 103 22.17 13.12 -8.04
CA ASN A 103 22.85 14.05 -7.14
C ASN A 103 23.63 13.36 -6.02
N ILE A 104 23.13 12.24 -5.50
CA ILE A 104 23.83 11.45 -4.49
C ILE A 104 25.08 10.80 -5.09
N MET A 105 24.98 10.21 -6.28
CA MET A 105 26.10 9.58 -6.99
C MET A 105 27.16 10.61 -7.39
N ASP A 106 26.74 11.78 -7.88
CA ASP A 106 27.62 12.92 -8.19
C ASP A 106 28.36 13.42 -6.94
N ARG A 107 27.67 13.49 -5.79
CA ARG A 107 28.32 13.86 -4.52
C ARG A 107 29.28 12.78 -4.00
N TYR A 108 28.98 11.49 -4.20
CA TYR A 108 29.90 10.41 -3.86
C TYR A 108 31.12 10.32 -4.79
N SER A 109 31.00 10.73 -6.06
CA SER A 109 32.14 10.80 -6.99
C SER A 109 33.05 12.01 -6.75
N ASN A 110 32.54 13.09 -6.17
CA ASN A 110 33.33 14.31 -5.92
C ASN A 110 34.13 14.28 -4.59
N ASP A 111 33.82 13.34 -3.68
CA ASP A 111 34.43 13.24 -2.35
C ASP A 111 35.71 12.35 -2.30
N GLN A 112 36.34 12.03 -3.43
CA GLN A 112 37.58 11.21 -3.48
C GLN A 112 38.83 11.95 -4.01
N ILE A 113 38.84 13.28 -4.14
CA ILE A 113 40.07 14.04 -4.44
C ILE A 113 40.08 15.40 -3.72
N SER A 114 40.74 15.47 -2.56
CA SER A 114 41.90 16.35 -2.31
C SER A 114 42.18 16.46 -0.81
N ASP A 115 43.33 15.90 -0.44
CA ASP A 115 44.09 16.24 0.75
C ASP A 115 44.48 17.74 0.75
N SER A 116 44.80 18.26 1.94
CA SER A 116 45.40 19.56 2.29
C SER A 116 44.52 20.78 2.67
N THR A 117 44.61 21.12 3.96
CA THR A 117 44.70 22.47 4.57
C THR A 117 43.53 23.45 4.45
N THR A 118 42.87 23.83 5.57
CA THR A 118 43.26 24.94 6.47
C THR A 118 42.32 25.02 7.67
N ASP A 119 42.94 25.34 8.79
CA ASP A 119 42.42 25.65 10.12
C ASP A 119 41.42 26.83 10.06
N ASP A 120 40.26 26.73 10.73
CA ASP A 120 39.54 27.86 11.37
C ASP A 120 38.09 27.57 11.80
N HIS A 121 37.43 26.50 11.32
CA HIS A 121 36.02 26.25 11.66
C HIS A 121 35.76 25.19 12.75
N LYS A 122 36.79 24.64 13.41
CA LYS A 122 36.61 23.64 14.48
C LYS A 122 36.31 24.22 15.87
N LYS A 123 36.31 25.55 16.05
CA LYS A 123 36.01 26.18 17.36
C LYS A 123 34.52 26.21 17.73
N SER A 124 33.59 25.98 16.79
CA SER A 124 32.15 26.04 17.12
C SER A 124 31.55 24.75 17.68
N ILE A 125 32.17 23.59 17.48
CA ILE A 125 31.59 22.31 17.96
C ILE A 125 32.07 21.97 19.38
N ALA A 126 33.27 22.39 19.78
CA ALA A 126 33.81 22.11 21.11
C ALA A 126 33.07 22.85 22.25
N SER A 127 32.40 23.98 21.96
CA SER A 127 31.63 24.73 22.97
C SER A 127 30.24 24.14 23.24
N ILE A 128 29.70 23.33 22.34
CA ILE A 128 28.34 22.77 22.46
C ILE A 128 28.32 21.48 23.29
N LEU A 129 29.45 20.76 23.37
CA LEU A 129 29.52 19.48 24.09
C LEU A 129 29.76 19.60 25.61
N ASN A 130 29.94 20.80 26.17
CA ASN A 130 30.27 20.97 27.59
C ASN A 130 29.11 21.33 28.53
N ASN A 131 27.84 21.21 28.10
CA ASN A 131 26.69 21.44 28.97
C ASN A 131 25.96 20.14 29.35
N LYS A 132 26.71 19.20 29.95
CA LYS A 132 26.13 18.23 30.90
C LYS A 132 26.11 18.87 32.28
N ASN A 133 24.93 19.23 32.76
CA ASN A 133 24.44 19.07 34.14
C ASN A 133 23.41 20.16 34.46
N LEU A 134 22.14 19.79 34.61
CA LEU A 134 21.24 20.47 35.55
C LEU A 134 20.40 19.39 36.25
N LYS A 135 20.75 19.20 37.53
CA LYS A 135 20.07 18.39 38.55
C LYS A 135 18.70 19.00 38.94
N PRO A 136 17.82 18.23 39.60
CA PRO A 136 16.40 18.56 39.82
C PRO A 136 16.20 19.51 41.01
N LYS A 137 15.06 20.23 41.04
CA LYS A 137 14.53 20.83 42.28
C LYS A 137 13.01 20.80 42.37
N GLU A 138 12.57 20.20 43.47
CA GLU A 138 11.25 20.32 44.09
C GLU A 138 10.88 21.77 44.40
N LYS A 139 9.58 22.06 44.33
CA LYS A 139 8.84 22.63 45.46
C LYS A 139 7.34 22.39 45.29
#